data_AF-A0A959KK36-F1
#
_entry.id   AF-A0A959KK36-F1
#
_cell.length_a   1.000
_cell.length_b   1.000
_cell.length_c   1.000
_cell.angle_alpha   90.00
_cell.angle_beta   90.00
_cell.angle_gamma   90.00
#
_symmetry.space_group_name_H-M   'P 1'
#
loop_
_entity.id
_entity.type
_entity.pdbx_description
1 polymer ?
#
loop_
_entity_poly.entity_id
_entity_poly.type
_entity_poly.pdbx_seq_one_letter_code
_entity_poly.pdbx_strand_id
1 'polypeptide(L)'
;MALTAEAQSSGESSFPPSPKLLRKVFHWEYWPASIANLPVALIWFWYALRARDPFFFTAVNPAVSTGGLFGESKLDILRQMPEALIPVTVLAPRGAPWVDVREKLVSAGLSYPLIAKPNVGERGFLVAKLDEEEALREHLQQYPVDFLLQEFIDYPEEASVFHYRLPNGAGSAVTSLCLKKHLTV
;
A
#
# COMPACT_ATOMS: atom_id res chain seq x y z
N MET A 1 -65.82 13.77 43.87
CA MET A 1 -65.60 14.85 44.86
C MET A 1 -64.11 15.11 44.90
N ALA A 2 -63.69 16.26 44.33
CA ALA A 2 -62.48 17.08 44.58
C ALA A 2 -61.34 16.47 45.45
N LEU A 3 -60.04 16.62 45.19
CA LEU A 3 -59.25 17.72 44.60
C LEU A 3 -57.78 17.26 44.39
N THR A 4 -57.16 17.68 43.28
CA THR A 4 -55.75 18.11 43.05
C THR A 4 -54.56 17.55 43.86
N ALA A 5 -53.51 17.12 43.14
CA ALA A 5 -52.16 17.70 43.26
C ALA A 5 -51.32 17.39 42.01
N GLU A 6 -50.86 18.44 41.34
CA GLU A 6 -49.91 18.42 40.24
C GLU A 6 -48.50 18.03 40.72
N ALA A 7 -47.77 17.29 39.89
CA ALA A 7 -46.31 17.37 39.85
C ALA A 7 -45.84 17.04 38.42
N GLN A 8 -45.70 18.09 37.60
CA GLN A 8 -44.84 18.06 36.44
C GLN A 8 -43.38 18.00 36.92
N SER A 9 -42.58 17.07 36.37
CA SER A 9 -41.20 17.40 36.00
C SER A 9 -40.77 16.55 34.80
N SER A 10 -40.99 17.12 33.63
CA SER A 10 -40.31 16.81 32.38
C SER A 10 -38.80 16.95 32.56
N GLY A 11 -38.09 15.82 32.52
CA GLY A 11 -36.64 15.77 32.38
C GLY A 11 -36.25 15.24 31.01
N GLU A 12 -36.59 15.97 29.94
CA GLU A 12 -35.86 15.82 28.69
C GLU A 12 -34.40 16.18 28.98
N SER A 13 -33.51 15.19 28.98
CA SER A 13 -32.06 15.45 29.01
C SER A 13 -31.67 16.09 27.68
N SER A 14 -31.80 17.41 27.60
CA SER A 14 -31.31 18.24 26.51
C SER A 14 -29.80 18.33 26.60
N PHE A 15 -29.10 17.27 26.15
CA PHE A 15 -27.70 17.41 25.79
C PHE A 15 -27.62 18.40 24.62
N PRO A 16 -26.86 19.50 24.72
CA PRO A 16 -26.65 20.37 23.56
C PRO A 16 -25.94 19.55 22.48
N PRO A 17 -26.26 19.72 21.19
CA PRO A 17 -25.45 19.14 20.14
C PRO A 17 -24.01 19.67 20.31
N SER A 18 -23.09 18.80 20.71
CA SER A 18 -21.66 19.12 20.71
C SER A 18 -21.25 19.63 19.32
N PRO A 19 -20.30 20.58 19.21
CA PRO A 19 -20.09 21.34 17.98
C PRO A 19 -19.33 20.48 16.94
N LYS A 20 -20.04 19.51 16.35
CA LYS A 20 -19.57 18.66 15.24
C LYS A 20 -19.07 19.51 14.05
N LEU A 21 -19.57 20.74 13.90
CA LEU A 21 -19.15 21.67 12.86
C LEU A 21 -17.76 22.27 13.12
N LEU A 22 -17.49 22.77 14.33
CA LEU A 22 -16.20 23.41 14.64
C LEU A 22 -15.05 22.41 14.53
N ARG A 23 -15.27 21.17 14.98
CA ARG A 23 -14.27 20.09 14.83
C ARG A 23 -13.94 19.81 13.35
N LYS A 24 -14.95 19.81 12.48
CA LYS A 24 -14.73 19.59 11.03
C LYS A 24 -13.99 20.73 10.33
N VAL A 25 -14.09 21.96 10.84
CA VAL A 25 -13.40 23.12 10.26
C VAL A 25 -11.94 23.19 10.72
N PHE A 26 -11.66 22.94 12.00
CA PHE A 26 -10.30 23.12 12.55
C PHE A 26 -9.42 21.88 12.52
N HIS A 27 -9.99 20.69 12.33
CA HIS A 27 -9.22 19.45 12.20
C HIS A 27 -9.20 19.00 10.73
N TRP A 28 -8.03 19.18 10.10
CA TRP A 28 -7.81 18.87 8.69
C TRP A 28 -8.09 17.40 8.34
N GLU A 29 -8.01 16.49 9.32
CA GLU A 29 -8.33 15.07 9.18
C GLU A 29 -9.77 14.79 8.73
N TYR A 30 -10.69 15.75 8.92
CA TYR A 30 -12.08 15.65 8.47
C TYR A 30 -12.36 16.40 7.17
N TRP A 31 -11.36 17.06 6.58
CA TRP A 31 -11.55 17.81 5.35
C TRP A 31 -11.68 16.86 4.16
N PRO A 32 -12.43 17.24 3.11
CA PRO A 32 -12.39 16.54 1.83
C PRO A 32 -10.95 16.41 1.34
N ALA A 33 -10.59 15.24 0.83
CA ALA A 33 -9.23 14.95 0.38
C ALA A 33 -8.71 15.97 -0.65
N SER A 34 -9.57 16.51 -1.51
CA SER A 34 -9.20 17.56 -2.48
C SER A 34 -8.69 18.84 -1.82
N ILE A 35 -9.30 19.27 -0.72
CA ILE A 35 -8.90 20.48 0.01
C ILE A 35 -7.64 20.21 0.83
N ALA A 36 -7.58 19.05 1.50
CA ALA A 36 -6.40 18.64 2.26
C ALA A 36 -5.13 18.55 1.37
N ASN A 37 -5.29 18.17 0.11
CA ASN A 37 -4.18 18.07 -0.86
C ASN A 37 -3.88 19.37 -1.62
N LEU A 38 -4.61 20.47 -1.39
CA LEU A 38 -4.39 21.74 -2.09
C LEU A 38 -2.95 22.27 -1.93
N PRO A 39 -2.31 22.24 -0.73
CA PRO A 39 -0.92 22.67 -0.58
C PRO A 39 0.04 21.85 -1.45
N VAL A 40 -0.18 20.53 -1.53
CA VAL A 40 0.62 19.62 -2.36
C VAL A 40 0.45 19.96 -3.84
N ALA A 41 -0.79 20.23 -4.28
CA ALA A 41 -1.07 20.61 -5.66
C ALA A 41 -0.40 21.94 -6.05
N LEU A 42 -0.39 22.94 -5.16
CA LEU A 42 0.28 24.22 -5.41
C LEU A 42 1.81 24.06 -5.51
N ILE A 43 2.40 23.27 -4.62
CA ILE A 43 3.83 22.93 -4.64
C ILE A 43 4.17 22.20 -5.94
N TRP A 44 3.40 21.18 -6.30
CA TRP A 44 3.57 20.46 -7.56
C TRP A 44 3.51 21.40 -8.76
N PHE A 45 2.49 22.26 -8.83
CA PHE A 45 2.30 23.19 -9.93
C PHE A 45 3.49 24.14 -10.08
N TRP A 46 3.97 24.70 -8.96
CA TRP A 46 5.16 25.55 -8.93
C TRP A 46 6.41 24.83 -9.47
N TYR A 47 6.67 23.60 -9.01
CA TYR A 47 7.83 22.83 -9.47
C TYR A 47 7.67 22.33 -10.91
N ALA A 48 6.47 21.97 -11.34
CA ALA A 48 6.18 21.59 -12.72
C ALA A 48 6.52 22.74 -13.68
N LEU A 49 6.14 23.98 -13.35
CA LEU A 49 6.51 25.17 -14.12
C LEU A 49 8.02 25.41 -14.12
N ARG A 50 8.66 25.30 -12.95
CA ARG A 50 10.11 25.51 -12.81
C ARG A 50 10.93 24.46 -13.57
N ALA A 51 10.52 23.20 -13.52
CA ALA A 51 11.15 22.09 -14.23
C ALA A 51 10.78 22.06 -15.72
N ARG A 52 9.71 22.76 -16.12
CA ARG A 52 9.08 22.69 -17.45
C ARG A 52 8.65 21.26 -17.81
N ASP A 53 8.29 20.49 -16.79
CA ASP A 53 7.87 19.10 -16.91
C ASP A 53 6.86 18.79 -15.79
N PRO A 54 5.59 18.49 -16.13
CA PRO A 54 4.58 18.12 -15.13
C PRO A 54 4.89 16.79 -14.43
N PHE A 55 5.80 15.98 -14.98
CA PHE A 55 6.22 14.68 -14.47
C PHE A 55 7.66 14.69 -13.92
N PHE A 56 8.18 15.86 -13.54
CA PHE A 56 9.56 16.03 -13.02
C PHE A 56 9.94 15.04 -11.91
N PHE A 57 8.96 14.63 -11.09
CA PHE A 57 9.17 13.71 -9.97
C PHE A 57 9.50 12.28 -10.41
N THR A 58 9.22 11.90 -11.65
CA THR A 58 9.60 10.59 -12.19
C THR A 58 11.12 10.40 -12.25
N ALA A 59 11.89 11.49 -12.24
CA ALA A 59 13.34 11.49 -12.20
C ALA A 59 13.94 11.06 -10.84
N VAL A 60 13.14 10.93 -9.78
CA VAL A 60 13.64 10.58 -8.43
C VAL A 60 14.18 9.14 -8.39
N ASN A 61 13.51 8.20 -9.06
CA ASN A 61 13.90 6.79 -9.11
C ASN A 61 14.06 6.36 -10.58
N PRO A 62 15.13 6.80 -11.28
CA PRO A 62 15.25 6.62 -12.73
C PRO A 62 15.35 5.16 -13.18
N ALA A 63 15.71 4.26 -12.27
CA ALA A 63 15.79 2.83 -12.52
C ALA A 63 14.42 2.12 -12.40
N VAL A 64 13.38 2.84 -11.96
CA VAL A 64 12.00 2.34 -11.86
C VAL A 64 11.15 3.06 -12.91
N SER A 65 10.36 2.28 -13.66
CA SER A 65 9.41 2.86 -14.63
C SER A 65 8.51 3.90 -13.95
N THR A 66 8.30 5.04 -14.62
CA THR A 66 7.53 6.21 -14.12
C THR A 66 7.98 6.73 -12.74
N GLY A 67 9.21 6.42 -12.30
CA GLY A 67 9.70 6.75 -10.95
C GLY A 67 8.95 6.04 -9.82
N GLY A 68 8.14 5.02 -10.13
CA GLY A 68 7.24 4.33 -9.20
C GLY A 68 5.90 5.04 -8.99
N LEU A 69 5.46 5.88 -9.93
CA LEU A 69 4.15 6.53 -9.85
C LEU A 69 3.01 5.54 -10.15
N PHE A 70 3.14 4.80 -11.25
CA PHE A 70 2.13 3.85 -11.70
C PHE A 70 2.72 2.85 -12.69
N GLY A 71 2.22 1.61 -12.65
CA GLY A 71 2.41 0.63 -13.72
C GLY A 71 3.79 -0.02 -13.74
N GLU A 72 4.56 0.12 -12.66
CA GLU A 72 5.87 -0.50 -12.53
C GLU A 72 5.77 -2.01 -12.34
N SER A 73 6.72 -2.73 -12.95
CA SER A 73 6.90 -4.16 -12.82
C SER A 73 7.67 -4.45 -11.53
N LYS A 74 7.02 -5.10 -10.56
CA LYS A 74 7.68 -5.52 -9.31
C LYS A 74 8.86 -6.44 -9.59
N LEU A 75 8.78 -7.28 -10.61
CA LEU A 75 9.87 -8.16 -11.00
C LEU A 75 11.10 -7.38 -11.46
N ASP A 76 10.91 -6.30 -12.23
CA ASP A 76 12.03 -5.51 -12.74
C ASP A 76 12.70 -4.70 -11.64
N ILE A 77 11.96 -4.33 -10.58
CA ILE A 77 12.55 -3.74 -9.38
C ILE A 77 13.36 -4.81 -8.62
N LEU A 78 12.79 -6.00 -8.40
CA LEU A 78 13.47 -7.08 -7.68
C LEU A 78 14.78 -7.49 -8.37
N ARG A 79 14.81 -7.54 -9.70
CA ARG A 79 16.01 -7.84 -10.50
C ARG A 79 17.15 -6.84 -10.32
N GLN A 80 16.88 -5.65 -9.82
CA GLN A 80 17.91 -4.63 -9.54
C GLN A 80 18.52 -4.79 -8.14
N MET A 81 17.93 -5.64 -7.29
CA MET A 81 18.38 -5.87 -5.93
C MET A 81 19.33 -7.08 -5.87
N PRO A 82 20.26 -7.11 -4.89
CA PRO A 82 21.04 -8.32 -4.61
C PRO A 82 20.12 -9.49 -4.26
N GLU A 83 20.33 -10.65 -4.90
CA GLU A 83 19.49 -11.85 -4.70
C GLU A 83 19.39 -12.27 -3.24
N ALA A 84 20.46 -12.12 -2.46
CA ALA A 84 20.49 -12.45 -1.03
C ALA A 84 19.59 -11.55 -0.15
N LEU A 85 19.05 -10.45 -0.67
CA LEU A 85 18.22 -9.49 0.06
C LEU A 85 16.75 -9.53 -0.33
N ILE A 86 16.37 -10.41 -1.26
CA ILE A 86 14.99 -10.55 -1.73
C ILE A 86 14.50 -11.97 -1.50
N PRO A 87 13.18 -12.16 -1.30
CA PRO A 87 12.62 -13.49 -1.18
C PRO A 87 12.73 -14.25 -2.51
N VAL A 88 12.88 -15.57 -2.44
CA VAL A 88 12.81 -16.46 -3.59
C VAL A 88 11.49 -16.20 -4.33
N THR A 89 11.59 -15.91 -5.63
CA THR A 89 10.48 -15.41 -6.44
C THR A 89 10.40 -16.15 -7.77
N VAL A 90 9.21 -16.66 -8.10
CA VAL A 90 8.89 -17.25 -9.40
C VAL A 90 7.83 -16.40 -10.09
N LEU A 91 8.04 -16.08 -11.37
CA LEU A 91 7.01 -15.48 -12.21
C LEU A 91 6.09 -16.60 -12.74
N ALA A 92 4.80 -16.46 -12.50
CA ALA A 92 3.73 -17.19 -13.14
C ALA A 92 3.04 -16.27 -14.16
N PRO A 93 3.39 -16.36 -15.46
CA PRO A 93 2.74 -15.59 -16.50
C PRO A 93 1.24 -15.91 -16.59
N ARG A 94 0.45 -14.93 -16.98
CA ARG A 94 -0.96 -15.11 -17.29
C ARG A 94 -1.17 -16.26 -18.26
N GLY A 95 -2.06 -17.19 -17.89
CA GLY A 95 -2.43 -18.31 -18.76
C GLY A 95 -1.32 -19.35 -18.92
N ALA A 96 -0.25 -19.30 -18.13
CA ALA A 96 0.76 -20.34 -18.13
C ALA A 96 0.12 -21.69 -17.75
N PRO A 97 0.51 -22.79 -18.43
CA PRO A 97 0.12 -24.13 -18.03
C PRO A 97 0.51 -24.41 -16.57
N TRP A 98 -0.37 -25.09 -15.83
CA TRP A 98 -0.11 -25.44 -14.43
C TRP A 98 1.20 -26.21 -14.26
N VAL A 99 1.50 -27.13 -15.18
CA VAL A 99 2.73 -27.93 -15.17
C VAL A 99 3.99 -27.06 -15.16
N ASP A 100 4.04 -26.01 -16.01
CA ASP A 100 5.19 -25.10 -16.10
C ASP A 100 5.37 -24.28 -14.83
N VAL A 101 4.26 -23.82 -14.23
CA VAL A 101 4.30 -23.07 -12.97
C VAL A 101 4.78 -23.97 -11.84
N ARG A 102 4.25 -25.18 -11.74
CA ARG A 102 4.62 -26.17 -10.72
C ARG A 102 6.08 -26.59 -10.82
N GLU A 103 6.58 -26.85 -12.03
CA GLU A 103 7.99 -27.18 -12.25
C GLU A 103 8.92 -26.04 -11.82
N LYS A 104 8.56 -24.78 -12.12
CA LYS A 104 9.33 -23.61 -11.66
C LYS A 104 9.36 -23.51 -10.14
N LEU A 105 8.22 -23.71 -9.47
CA LEU A 105 8.15 -23.69 -8.00
C LEU A 105 9.06 -24.75 -7.38
N VAL A 106 9.00 -25.99 -7.90
CA VAL A 106 9.84 -27.10 -7.43
C VAL A 106 11.32 -26.79 -7.68
N SER A 107 11.67 -26.29 -8.87
CA SER A 107 13.07 -25.95 -9.20
C SER A 107 13.63 -24.81 -8.35
N ALA A 108 12.78 -23.89 -7.90
CA ALA A 108 13.13 -22.79 -7.01
C ALA A 108 13.16 -23.20 -5.53
N GLY A 109 12.76 -24.44 -5.19
CA GLY A 109 12.66 -24.91 -3.81
C GLY A 109 11.58 -24.21 -2.98
N LEU A 110 10.55 -23.66 -3.64
CA LEU A 110 9.46 -22.97 -2.95
C LEU A 110 8.47 -23.97 -2.33
N SER A 111 8.11 -23.71 -1.08
CA SER A 111 7.12 -24.48 -0.31
C SER A 111 6.00 -23.59 0.19
N TYR A 112 4.83 -24.18 0.43
CA TYR A 112 3.71 -23.48 1.03
C TYR A 112 3.95 -23.17 2.52
N PRO A 113 3.41 -22.06 3.05
CA PRO A 113 2.58 -21.09 2.34
C PRO A 113 3.38 -20.18 1.39
N LEU A 114 2.72 -19.75 0.31
CA LEU A 114 3.27 -18.82 -0.69
C LEU A 114 2.49 -17.51 -0.67
N ILE A 115 3.16 -16.42 -1.04
CA ILE A 115 2.50 -15.16 -1.40
C ILE A 115 2.37 -15.08 -2.91
N ALA A 116 1.14 -14.96 -3.41
CA ALA A 116 0.86 -14.53 -4.77
C ALA A 116 0.58 -13.03 -4.78
N LYS A 117 1.27 -12.27 -5.65
CA LYS A 117 0.99 -10.85 -5.89
C LYS A 117 1.08 -10.51 -7.37
N PRO A 118 0.21 -9.65 -7.91
CA PRO A 118 0.33 -9.22 -9.30
C PRO A 118 1.67 -8.51 -9.56
N ASN A 119 2.32 -8.82 -10.69
CA ASN A 119 3.56 -8.17 -11.09
C ASN A 119 3.37 -6.66 -11.22
N VAL A 120 2.23 -6.23 -11.78
CA VAL A 120 1.78 -4.83 -11.82
C VAL A 120 0.50 -4.72 -10.99
N GLY A 121 0.47 -3.80 -10.02
CA GLY A 121 -0.70 -3.61 -9.14
C GLY A 121 -0.38 -2.83 -7.88
N GLU A 122 -1.40 -2.25 -7.26
CA GLU A 122 -1.26 -1.29 -6.15
C GLU A 122 -2.06 -1.69 -4.92
N ARG A 123 -1.74 -1.08 -3.77
CA ARG A 123 -2.56 -1.12 -2.53
C ARG A 123 -2.90 -2.53 -2.02
N GLY A 124 -2.03 -3.50 -2.26
CA GLY A 124 -2.26 -4.89 -1.85
C GLY A 124 -3.37 -5.60 -2.63
N PHE A 125 -3.85 -5.01 -3.73
CA PHE A 125 -4.90 -5.62 -4.54
C PHE A 125 -4.43 -6.96 -5.12
N LEU A 126 -5.26 -7.99 -4.92
CA LEU A 126 -4.99 -9.39 -5.30
C LEU A 126 -3.72 -10.01 -4.68
N VAL A 127 -3.21 -9.42 -3.59
CA VAL A 127 -2.19 -10.10 -2.80
C VAL A 127 -2.88 -11.18 -1.96
N ALA A 128 -2.43 -12.41 -2.08
CA ALA A 128 -2.98 -13.56 -1.36
C ALA A 128 -1.86 -14.39 -0.72
N LYS A 129 -2.08 -14.81 0.53
CA LYS A 129 -1.35 -15.90 1.14
C LYS A 129 -2.07 -17.20 0.80
N LEU A 130 -1.34 -18.17 0.27
CA LEU A 130 -1.86 -19.42 -0.24
C LEU A 130 -1.18 -20.55 0.52
N ASP A 131 -1.96 -21.34 1.24
CA ASP A 131 -1.42 -22.37 2.15
C ASP A 131 -1.25 -23.74 1.46
N GLU A 132 -1.76 -23.92 0.24
CA GLU A 132 -1.71 -25.20 -0.49
C GLU A 132 -1.77 -25.05 -2.04
N GLU A 133 -1.51 -26.16 -2.74
CA GLU A 133 -1.41 -26.24 -4.21
C GLU A 133 -2.71 -25.88 -4.91
N GLU A 134 -3.82 -26.44 -4.42
CA GLU A 134 -5.16 -26.23 -4.94
C GLU A 134 -5.55 -24.76 -4.90
N ALA A 135 -5.30 -24.10 -3.77
CA ALA A 135 -5.58 -22.67 -3.58
C ALA A 135 -4.79 -21.81 -4.57
N LEU A 136 -3.51 -22.12 -4.82
CA LEU A 136 -2.73 -21.42 -5.83
C LEU A 136 -3.29 -21.62 -7.24
N ARG A 137 -3.62 -22.86 -7.59
CA ARG A 137 -4.14 -23.19 -8.92
C ARG A 137 -5.45 -22.44 -9.20
N GLU A 138 -6.36 -22.44 -8.23
CA GLU A 138 -7.63 -21.70 -8.31
C GLU A 138 -7.39 -20.20 -8.43
N HIS A 139 -6.47 -19.64 -7.64
CA HIS A 139 -6.14 -18.22 -7.68
C HIS A 139 -5.63 -17.78 -9.05
N LEU A 140 -4.71 -18.54 -9.66
CA LEU A 140 -4.16 -18.25 -10.98
C LEU A 140 -5.22 -18.40 -12.11
N GLN A 141 -6.19 -19.29 -11.94
CA GLN A 141 -7.30 -19.46 -12.88
C GLN A 141 -8.33 -18.33 -12.76
N GLN A 142 -8.63 -17.90 -11.53
CA GLN A 142 -9.60 -16.85 -11.25
C GLN A 142 -9.14 -15.48 -11.76
N TYR A 143 -7.84 -15.20 -11.68
CA TYR A 143 -7.27 -13.90 -12.02
C TYR A 143 -6.27 -14.01 -13.17
N PRO A 144 -6.66 -13.69 -14.42
CA PRO A 144 -5.79 -13.82 -15.58
C PRO A 144 -4.82 -12.63 -15.69
N VAL A 145 -3.86 -12.54 -14.77
CA VAL A 145 -2.76 -11.56 -14.74
C VAL A 145 -1.44 -12.26 -14.44
N ASP A 146 -0.33 -11.56 -14.63
CA ASP A 146 0.99 -12.08 -14.27
C ASP A 146 1.17 -12.00 -12.76
N PHE A 147 1.49 -13.12 -12.13
CA PHE A 147 1.73 -13.21 -10.69
C PHE A 147 3.20 -13.45 -10.38
N LEU A 148 3.67 -12.82 -9.31
CA LEU A 148 4.88 -13.21 -8.60
C LEU A 148 4.46 -14.13 -7.46
N LEU A 149 5.01 -15.34 -7.46
CA LEU A 149 4.88 -16.33 -6.41
C LEU A 149 6.15 -16.27 -5.57
N GLN A 150 6.00 -15.95 -4.30
CA GLN A 150 7.12 -15.72 -3.38
C GLN A 150 6.99 -16.60 -2.14
N GLU A 151 8.14 -16.95 -1.55
CA GLU A 151 8.15 -17.51 -0.21
C GLU A 151 7.42 -16.59 0.78
N PHE A 152 6.74 -17.21 1.74
CA PHE A 152 6.16 -16.47 2.85
C PHE A 152 7.22 -16.21 3.92
N ILE A 153 7.54 -14.93 4.15
CA ILE A 153 8.47 -14.50 5.19
C ILE A 153 7.69 -14.17 6.46
N ASP A 154 7.98 -14.89 7.54
CA ASP A 154 7.28 -14.81 8.83
C ASP A 154 8.13 -14.16 9.94
N TYR A 155 9.06 -13.29 9.56
CA TYR A 155 9.87 -12.54 10.51
C TYR A 155 9.00 -11.68 11.45
N PRO A 156 9.41 -11.54 12.71
CA PRO A 156 8.61 -10.86 13.74
C PRO A 156 8.46 -9.36 13.50
N GLU A 157 9.36 -8.76 12.71
CA GLU A 157 9.44 -7.32 12.51
C GLU A 157 9.43 -6.98 11.01
N GLU A 158 8.56 -6.05 10.63
CA GLU A 158 8.55 -5.43 9.31
C GLU A 158 8.91 -3.95 9.46
N ALA A 159 9.92 -3.51 8.72
CA ALA A 159 10.42 -2.14 8.77
C ALA A 159 10.46 -1.51 7.37
N SER A 160 9.99 -0.27 7.27
CA SER A 160 10.13 0.57 6.08
C SER A 160 11.20 1.62 6.32
N VAL A 161 12.16 1.71 5.41
CA VAL A 161 13.25 2.70 5.45
C VAL A 161 13.03 3.73 4.36
N PHE A 162 12.98 5.01 4.74
CA PHE A 162 12.99 6.11 3.78
C PHE A 162 14.40 6.68 3.67
N HIS A 163 14.94 6.63 2.47
CA HIS A 163 16.28 7.11 2.15
C HIS A 163 16.23 8.01 0.92
N TYR A 164 17.06 9.05 0.91
CA TYR A 164 17.34 9.84 -0.28
C TYR A 164 18.82 9.84 -0.61
N ARG A 165 19.12 9.99 -1.90
CA ARG A 165 20.45 10.28 -2.42
C ARG A 165 20.34 11.44 -3.40
N LEU A 166 21.13 12.49 -3.18
CA LEU A 166 21.23 13.61 -4.09
C LEU A 166 22.00 13.22 -5.35
N PRO A 167 21.73 13.86 -6.50
CA PRO A 167 22.50 13.66 -7.71
C PRO A 167 24.01 13.88 -7.49
N ASN A 168 24.83 13.20 -8.31
CA ASN A 168 26.28 13.37 -8.34
C ASN A 168 27.00 13.08 -7.01
N GLY A 169 26.38 12.33 -6.11
CA GLY A 169 26.97 11.96 -4.82
C GLY A 169 27.06 13.13 -3.81
N ALA A 170 26.30 14.21 -4.02
CA ALA A 170 26.34 15.39 -3.16
C ALA A 170 25.85 15.14 -1.71
N GLY A 171 25.22 13.99 -1.45
CA GLY A 171 24.84 13.55 -0.12
C GLY A 171 23.76 12.47 -0.16
N SER A 172 23.64 11.73 0.93
CA SER A 172 22.57 10.75 1.13
C SER A 172 22.28 10.59 2.61
N ALA A 173 21.02 10.31 2.96
CA ALA A 173 20.64 10.01 4.33
C ALA A 173 19.42 9.09 4.39
N VAL A 174 19.34 8.31 5.45
CA VAL A 174 18.10 7.70 5.92
C VAL A 174 17.37 8.75 6.76
N THR A 175 16.18 9.16 6.36
CA THR A 175 15.42 10.21 7.07
C THR A 175 14.30 9.67 7.92
N SER A 176 13.88 8.43 7.67
CA SER A 176 12.81 7.79 8.45
C SER A 176 12.99 6.29 8.49
N LEU A 177 12.64 5.71 9.63
CA LEU A 177 12.47 4.29 9.84
C LEU A 177 11.10 4.09 10.50
N CYS A 178 10.25 3.29 9.87
CA CYS A 178 8.91 2.99 10.36
C CYS A 178 8.81 1.49 10.63
N LEU A 179 8.57 1.12 11.90
CA LEU A 179 8.27 -0.25 12.29
C LEU A 179 6.76 -0.47 12.17
N LYS A 180 6.37 -1.46 11.38
CA LYS A 180 4.98 -1.83 11.23
C LYS A 180 4.59 -2.75 12.38
N LYS A 181 3.54 -2.35 13.11
CA LYS A 181 2.91 -3.16 14.15
C LYS A 181 1.51 -3.51 13.72
N HIS A 182 1.15 -4.78 13.86
CA HIS A 182 -0.24 -5.19 13.71
C HIS A 182 -1.07 -4.65 14.87
N LEU A 183 -2.29 -4.22 14.59
CA LEU A 183 -3.25 -3.87 15.63
C LEU A 183 -3.47 -5.12 16.49
N THR A 184 -3.13 -5.01 17.76
CA THR A 184 -3.39 -6.06 18.76
C THR A 184 -4.61 -5.62 19.55
N VAL A 185 -5.62 -6.48 19.66
CA VAL A 185 -6.83 -6.25 20.48
C VAL A 185 -6.58 -6.71 21.90
#